data_AF-A0A2J0MQP4-F1
#
_entry.id   AF-A0A2J0MQP4-F1
#
_cell.length_a   1.000
_cell.length_b   1.000
_cell.length_c   1.000
_cell.angle_alpha   90.00
_cell.angle_beta   90.00
_cell.angle_gamma   90.00
#
_symmetry.space_group_name_H-M   'P 1'
#
loop_
_entity.id
_entity.type
_entity.pdbx_description
1 polymer ?
#
loop_
_entity_poly.entity_id
_entity_poly.type
_entity_poly.pdbx_seq_one_letter_code
_entity_poly.pdbx_strand_id
1 'polypeptide(L)'
;MLILKKIIKSVKWTLLTLLIAAAFLLAYFNFPVKKSNEKAELGVTFSSRYAQDIQVDWRANFIALLDDLGVRKIRIPVYWDLVEKNPGEYDFSQVDWQLQEAGKRQAEIILVVGQKVPRWPECAIPVWAQNDNQIRKTRLLKFINTVVERYKNEPAVEFWQVENEPFLKFGICPPLDVQLLDSEIGLVRLLDPRRKIIVTDSGELSLWIEAAKRADVFGTTMYRTIWKEGVGYFNYPIGPRFFHLKK
;
A
#
# COMPACT_ATOMS: atom_id res chain seq x y z
N MET A 1 19.75 -52.60 0.96
CA MET A 1 18.65 -52.49 1.96
C MET A 1 19.01 -51.68 3.22
N LEU A 2 20.21 -51.87 3.82
CA LEU A 2 20.64 -51.11 5.02
C LEU A 2 20.84 -49.60 4.80
N ILE A 3 21.42 -49.21 3.65
CA ILE A 3 21.63 -47.80 3.29
C ILE A 3 20.29 -47.07 3.14
N LEU A 4 19.32 -47.69 2.45
CA LEU A 4 17.97 -47.14 2.28
C LEU A 4 17.27 -46.94 3.63
N LYS A 5 17.38 -47.89 4.57
CA LYS A 5 16.83 -47.74 5.93
C LYS A 5 17.49 -46.60 6.72
N LYS A 6 18.80 -46.39 6.58
CA LYS A 6 19.51 -45.25 7.19
C LYS A 6 19.06 -43.92 6.59
N ILE A 7 18.94 -43.82 5.26
CA ILE A 7 18.46 -42.61 4.58
C ILE A 7 17.04 -42.26 5.03
N ILE A 8 16.12 -43.24 5.04
CA ILE A 8 14.74 -43.03 5.50
C ILE A 8 14.72 -42.55 6.95
N LYS A 9 15.54 -43.13 7.83
CA LYS A 9 15.65 -42.71 9.23
C LYS A 9 16.14 -41.26 9.33
N SER A 10 17.18 -40.88 8.60
CA SER A 10 17.71 -39.50 8.59
C SER A 10 16.68 -38.50 8.08
N VAL A 11 16.01 -38.80 6.96
CA VAL A 11 14.93 -37.95 6.41
C VAL A 11 13.81 -37.77 7.43
N LYS A 12 13.39 -38.84 8.11
CA LYS A 12 12.37 -38.77 9.16
C LYS A 12 12.77 -37.85 10.30
N TRP A 13 14.01 -37.94 10.78
CA TRP A 13 14.51 -37.06 11.85
C TRP A 13 14.60 -35.61 11.41
N THR A 14 15.10 -35.35 10.19
CA THR A 14 15.12 -33.99 9.63
C THR A 14 13.72 -33.39 9.56
N LEU A 15 12.74 -34.14 9.03
CA LEU A 15 11.34 -33.69 8.97
C LEU A 15 10.76 -33.43 10.36
N LEU A 16 11.02 -34.31 11.32
CA LEU A 16 10.57 -34.13 12.70
C LEU A 16 11.17 -32.85 13.33
N THR A 17 12.46 -32.62 13.14
CA THR A 17 13.13 -31.40 13.63
C THR A 17 12.54 -30.15 13.01
N LEU A 18 12.27 -30.14 11.70
CA LEU A 18 11.64 -29.01 11.03
C LEU A 18 10.22 -28.75 11.54
N LEU A 19 9.43 -29.80 11.78
CA LEU A 19 8.09 -29.67 12.35
C LEU A 19 8.11 -29.10 13.77
N ILE A 20 9.04 -29.57 14.60
CA ILE A 20 9.22 -29.05 15.96
C ILE A 20 9.64 -27.57 15.93
N ALA A 21 10.60 -27.21 15.07
CA ALA A 21 11.02 -25.82 14.90
C ALA A 21 9.86 -24.92 14.42
N ALA A 22 9.06 -25.38 13.46
CA ALA A 22 7.88 -24.66 12.98
C ALA A 22 6.83 -24.47 14.09
N ALA A 23 6.59 -25.49 14.92
CA ALA A 23 5.68 -25.39 16.06
C ALA A 23 6.17 -24.37 17.10
N PHE A 24 7.47 -24.37 17.42
CA PHE A 24 8.06 -23.36 18.31
C PHE A 24 7.98 -21.95 17.73
N LEU A 25 8.23 -21.76 16.44
CA LEU A 25 8.08 -20.46 15.77
C LEU A 25 6.63 -19.98 15.79
N LEU A 26 5.67 -20.87 15.51
CA LEU A 26 4.25 -20.54 15.55
C LEU A 26 3.82 -20.13 16.97
N ALA A 27 4.25 -20.87 18.00
CA ALA A 27 4.00 -20.53 19.39
C ALA A 27 4.64 -19.17 19.74
N TYR A 28 5.87 -18.93 19.31
CA TYR A 28 6.56 -17.66 19.51
C TYR A 28 5.82 -16.50 18.84
N PHE A 29 5.39 -16.63 17.58
CA PHE A 29 4.67 -15.56 16.88
C PHE A 29 3.34 -15.19 17.52
N ASN A 30 2.67 -16.15 18.15
CA ASN A 30 1.38 -15.96 18.81
C ASN A 30 1.50 -15.58 20.30
N PHE A 31 2.71 -15.54 20.85
CA PHE A 31 2.89 -15.13 22.23
C PHE A 31 2.59 -13.63 22.39
N PRO A 32 1.82 -13.22 23.42
CA PRO A 32 1.44 -11.83 23.60
C PRO A 32 2.63 -10.86 23.66
N VAL A 33 2.41 -9.64 23.20
CA VAL A 33 3.33 -8.50 23.35
C VAL A 33 2.68 -7.46 24.24
N LYS A 34 3.50 -6.71 24.99
CA LYS A 34 3.02 -5.54 25.72
C LYS A 34 2.60 -4.47 24.71
N LYS A 35 1.47 -3.82 24.96
CA LYS A 35 1.05 -2.63 24.20
C LYS A 35 2.09 -1.53 24.44
N SER A 36 2.80 -1.13 23.39
CA SER A 36 3.91 -0.17 23.49
C SER A 36 3.65 1.16 22.79
N ASN A 37 2.57 1.25 22.00
CA ASN A 37 2.27 2.46 21.21
C ASN A 37 1.02 3.16 21.72
N GLU A 38 1.19 3.96 22.78
CA GLU A 38 0.11 4.78 23.35
C GLU A 38 -0.20 6.01 22.49
N LYS A 39 0.72 6.41 21.60
CA LYS A 39 0.58 7.56 20.70
C LYS A 39 0.07 7.18 19.31
N ALA A 40 -0.42 5.96 19.13
CA ALA A 40 -0.96 5.54 17.84
C ALA A 40 -2.24 6.32 17.53
N GLU A 41 -2.21 7.10 16.45
CA GLU A 41 -3.37 7.83 15.96
C GLU A 41 -4.08 7.02 14.86
N LEU A 42 -5.40 7.17 14.79
CA LEU A 42 -6.22 6.48 13.80
C LEU A 42 -6.44 7.39 12.59
N GLY A 43 -6.41 6.77 11.42
CA GLY A 43 -6.71 7.42 10.15
C GLY A 43 -7.43 6.45 9.23
N VAL A 44 -7.88 6.98 8.09
CA VAL A 44 -8.66 6.22 7.11
C VAL A 44 -8.10 6.40 5.72
N THR A 45 -8.31 5.41 4.85
CA THR A 45 -8.12 5.62 3.41
C THR A 45 -9.47 5.95 2.82
N PHE A 46 -9.59 7.07 2.11
CA PHE A 46 -10.80 7.42 1.39
C PHE A 46 -10.59 7.22 -0.11
N SER A 47 -11.55 6.61 -0.79
CA SER A 47 -11.50 6.33 -2.22
C SER A 47 -12.78 6.84 -2.86
N SER A 48 -12.69 7.94 -3.62
CA SER A 48 -13.82 8.45 -4.39
C SER A 48 -14.30 7.42 -5.43
N ARG A 49 -13.36 6.72 -6.08
CA ARG A 49 -13.66 5.57 -6.95
C ARG A 49 -14.55 4.55 -6.26
N TYR A 50 -14.16 4.04 -5.10
CA TYR A 50 -14.91 2.97 -4.46
C TYR A 50 -16.30 3.42 -4.04
N ALA A 51 -16.44 4.64 -3.52
CA ALA A 51 -17.74 5.21 -3.20
C ALA A 51 -18.66 5.24 -4.44
N GLN A 52 -18.11 5.62 -5.61
CA GLN A 52 -18.83 5.57 -6.88
C GLN A 52 -19.16 4.15 -7.34
N ASP A 53 -18.22 3.20 -7.22
CA ASP A 53 -18.42 1.79 -7.58
C ASP A 53 -19.60 1.16 -6.82
N ILE A 54 -19.80 1.55 -5.56
CA ILE A 54 -20.93 1.11 -4.72
C ILE A 54 -22.13 2.06 -4.76
N GLN A 55 -22.15 3.02 -5.70
CA GLN A 55 -23.26 3.95 -5.96
C GLN A 55 -23.63 4.85 -4.78
N VAL A 56 -22.64 5.26 -3.98
CA VAL A 56 -22.78 6.22 -2.89
C VAL A 56 -22.25 7.59 -3.34
N ASP A 57 -22.89 8.67 -2.89
CA ASP A 57 -22.38 10.03 -3.10
C ASP A 57 -21.04 10.19 -2.35
N TRP A 58 -19.95 10.19 -3.12
CA TRP A 58 -18.62 10.28 -2.58
C TRP A 58 -18.34 11.63 -1.89
N ARG A 59 -18.98 12.73 -2.31
CA ARG A 59 -18.80 14.04 -1.66
C ARG A 59 -19.47 14.02 -0.29
N ALA A 60 -20.74 13.60 -0.24
CA ALA A 60 -21.46 13.48 1.02
C ALA A 60 -20.74 12.53 1.99
N ASN A 61 -20.23 11.39 1.49
CA ASN A 61 -19.46 10.44 2.29
C ASN A 61 -18.14 11.03 2.81
N PHE A 62 -17.40 11.78 1.97
CA PHE A 62 -16.17 12.44 2.40
C PHE A 62 -16.43 13.50 3.48
N ILE A 63 -17.51 14.27 3.34
CA ILE A 63 -17.94 15.23 4.37
C ILE A 63 -18.33 14.51 5.67
N ALA A 64 -19.14 13.46 5.61
CA ALA A 64 -19.52 12.70 6.80
C ALA A 64 -18.31 12.08 7.53
N LEU A 65 -17.30 11.62 6.77
CA LEU A 65 -16.04 11.13 7.33
C LEU A 65 -15.29 12.22 8.11
N LEU A 66 -15.32 13.45 7.62
CA LEU A 66 -14.66 14.60 8.23
C LEU A 66 -15.45 15.19 9.41
N ASP A 67 -16.77 15.31 9.27
CA ASP A 67 -17.65 16.03 10.20
C ASP A 67 -18.27 15.10 11.25
N ASP A 68 -18.87 13.99 10.82
CA ASP A 68 -19.59 13.08 11.72
C ASP A 68 -18.63 12.15 12.46
N LEU A 69 -17.66 11.58 11.74
CA LEU A 69 -16.64 10.70 12.33
C LEU A 69 -15.44 11.46 12.90
N GLY A 70 -15.30 12.76 12.59
CA GLY A 70 -14.21 13.59 13.11
C GLY A 70 -12.82 13.15 12.64
N VAL A 71 -12.69 12.47 11.50
CA VAL A 71 -11.39 11.97 11.05
C VAL A 71 -10.48 13.13 10.65
N ARG A 72 -9.21 13.09 11.08
CA ARG A 72 -8.20 14.11 10.78
C ARG A 72 -6.93 13.57 10.11
N LYS A 73 -6.80 12.26 9.93
CA LYS A 73 -5.72 11.65 9.14
C LYS A 73 -6.30 10.82 8.02
N ILE A 74 -6.06 11.24 6.78
CA ILE A 74 -6.70 10.64 5.62
C ILE A 74 -5.63 10.29 4.58
N ARG A 75 -5.68 9.07 4.06
CA ARG A 75 -4.91 8.66 2.89
C ARG A 75 -5.80 8.75 1.65
N ILE A 76 -5.36 9.52 0.66
CA ILE A 76 -6.11 9.77 -0.58
C ILE A 76 -5.28 9.26 -1.77
N PRO A 77 -5.78 8.27 -2.52
CA PRO A 77 -5.17 7.82 -3.77
C PRO A 77 -5.50 8.75 -4.94
N VAL A 78 -4.48 9.17 -5.68
CA VAL A 78 -4.66 9.83 -6.98
C VAL A 78 -4.74 8.76 -8.06
N TYR A 79 -5.95 8.48 -8.54
CA TYR A 79 -6.20 7.47 -9.58
C TYR A 79 -5.82 8.00 -10.97
N TRP A 80 -4.72 7.49 -11.55
CA TRP A 80 -4.15 7.99 -12.81
C TRP A 80 -5.14 7.93 -14.00
N ASP A 81 -5.84 6.83 -14.17
CA ASP A 81 -6.92 6.66 -15.17
C ASP A 81 -8.13 7.60 -15.02
N LEU A 82 -8.39 8.11 -13.81
CA LEU A 82 -9.47 9.09 -13.60
C LEU A 82 -9.01 10.52 -13.86
N VAL A 83 -7.77 10.83 -13.48
CA VAL A 83 -7.23 12.18 -13.62
C VAL A 83 -6.65 12.45 -15.00
N GLU A 84 -6.15 11.43 -15.73
CA GLU A 84 -5.62 11.56 -17.10
C GLU A 84 -6.37 10.63 -18.06
N LYS A 85 -7.68 10.84 -18.19
CA LYS A 85 -8.54 10.01 -19.06
C LYS A 85 -8.06 10.00 -20.51
N ASN A 86 -7.61 11.16 -20.99
CA ASN A 86 -6.97 11.32 -22.30
C ASN A 86 -5.50 11.74 -22.10
N PRO A 87 -4.58 11.30 -22.98
CA PRO A 87 -3.15 11.57 -22.80
C PRO A 87 -2.85 13.08 -22.74
N GLY A 88 -2.32 13.55 -21.61
CA GLY A 88 -1.97 14.96 -21.38
C GLY A 88 -3.11 15.88 -20.99
N GLU A 89 -4.36 15.39 -20.92
CA GLU A 89 -5.51 16.15 -20.45
C GLU A 89 -5.84 15.73 -19.00
N TYR A 90 -5.64 16.66 -18.07
CA TYR A 90 -5.80 16.38 -16.65
C TYR A 90 -7.09 16.96 -16.06
N ASP A 91 -7.86 16.15 -15.35
CA ASP A 91 -8.98 16.56 -14.50
C ASP A 91 -8.68 16.19 -13.03
N PHE A 92 -8.29 17.19 -12.26
CA PHE A 92 -7.98 17.05 -10.84
C PHE A 92 -9.16 17.43 -9.92
N SER A 93 -10.33 17.75 -10.48
CA SER A 93 -11.46 18.34 -9.74
C SER A 93 -11.86 17.56 -8.49
N GLN A 94 -11.82 16.22 -8.53
CA GLN A 94 -12.13 15.40 -7.36
C GLN A 94 -11.04 15.49 -6.28
N VAL A 95 -9.77 15.45 -6.67
CA VAL A 95 -8.64 15.50 -5.73
C VAL A 95 -8.55 16.90 -5.12
N ASP A 96 -8.66 17.95 -5.93
CA ASP A 96 -8.69 19.34 -5.48
C ASP A 96 -9.78 19.57 -4.44
N TRP A 97 -11.00 19.11 -4.72
CA TRP A 97 -12.13 19.27 -3.82
C TRP A 97 -11.90 18.53 -2.48
N GLN A 98 -11.35 17.31 -2.51
CA GLN A 98 -11.04 16.55 -1.29
C GLN A 98 -9.97 17.25 -0.44
N LEU A 99 -8.89 17.73 -1.07
CA LEU A 99 -7.81 18.44 -0.37
C LEU A 99 -8.31 19.77 0.21
N GLN A 100 -9.16 20.49 -0.51
CA GLN A 100 -9.78 21.72 -0.02
C GLN A 100 -10.67 21.46 1.20
N GLU A 101 -11.55 20.45 1.15
CA GLU A 101 -12.43 20.12 2.27
C GLU A 101 -11.69 19.58 3.50
N ALA A 102 -10.60 18.83 3.27
CA ALA A 102 -9.68 18.40 4.32
C ALA A 102 -8.98 19.60 4.96
N GLY A 103 -8.45 20.53 4.16
CA GLY A 103 -7.76 21.73 4.63
C GLY A 103 -8.65 22.63 5.49
N LYS A 104 -9.93 22.81 5.12
CA LYS A 104 -10.92 23.55 5.94
C LYS A 104 -11.07 23.02 7.36
N ARG A 105 -10.76 21.74 7.58
CA ARG A 105 -10.93 21.03 8.86
C ARG A 105 -9.60 20.63 9.49
N GLN A 106 -8.48 21.15 8.96
CA GLN A 106 -7.14 20.85 9.44
C GLN A 106 -6.85 19.34 9.46
N ALA A 107 -7.35 18.61 8.45
CA ALA A 107 -7.01 17.21 8.27
C ALA A 107 -5.66 17.10 7.55
N GLU A 108 -4.85 16.14 8.02
CA GLU A 108 -3.56 15.77 7.46
C GLU A 108 -3.73 14.67 6.40
N ILE A 109 -3.09 14.85 5.25
CA ILE A 109 -3.24 13.98 4.10
C ILE A 109 -1.95 13.22 3.79
N ILE A 110 -2.09 11.91 3.62
CA ILE A 110 -1.14 11.09 2.86
C ILE A 110 -1.66 11.04 1.42
N LEU A 111 -0.99 11.72 0.49
CA LEU A 111 -1.38 11.70 -0.92
C LEU A 111 -0.59 10.59 -1.62
N VAL A 112 -1.31 9.61 -2.18
CA VAL A 112 -0.69 8.46 -2.85
C VAL A 112 -0.60 8.73 -4.34
N VAL A 113 0.60 8.57 -4.90
CA VAL A 113 0.89 8.76 -6.32
C VAL A 113 1.62 7.54 -6.88
N GLY A 114 1.34 7.21 -8.14
CA GLY A 114 1.85 6.02 -8.81
C GLY A 114 0.80 5.41 -9.73
N GLN A 115 1.17 4.32 -10.41
CA GLN A 115 0.23 3.49 -11.14
C GLN A 115 -0.50 2.53 -10.20
N LYS A 116 0.16 2.00 -9.16
CA LYS A 116 -0.47 1.14 -8.16
C LYS A 116 -0.85 1.97 -6.93
N VAL A 117 -2.14 2.10 -6.65
CA VAL A 117 -2.66 2.91 -5.55
C VAL A 117 -3.77 2.14 -4.81
N PRO A 118 -4.10 2.48 -3.56
CA PRO A 118 -5.12 1.77 -2.81
C PRO A 118 -6.45 1.62 -3.55
N ARG A 119 -7.02 0.40 -3.43
CA ARG A 119 -8.30 -0.09 -3.97
C ARG A 119 -8.19 -0.80 -5.32
N TRP A 120 -9.02 -1.84 -5.48
CA TRP A 120 -9.22 -2.54 -6.75
C TRP A 120 -9.40 -1.56 -7.94
N PRO A 121 -8.75 -1.80 -9.08
CA PRO A 121 -7.97 -2.99 -9.46
C PRO A 121 -6.49 -2.99 -8.99
N GLU A 122 -6.15 -2.20 -7.98
CA GLU A 122 -4.81 -1.87 -7.48
C GLU A 122 -4.02 -0.99 -8.44
N CYS A 123 -3.95 -1.32 -9.74
CA CYS A 123 -3.30 -0.47 -10.73
C CYS A 123 -4.30 0.35 -11.54
N ALA A 124 -4.27 1.66 -11.34
CA ALA A 124 -5.18 2.64 -11.94
C ALA A 124 -4.62 3.19 -13.26
N ILE A 125 -4.20 2.31 -14.19
CA ILE A 125 -3.54 2.71 -15.44
C ILE A 125 -4.58 3.10 -16.50
N PRO A 126 -4.52 4.30 -17.11
CA PRO A 126 -5.43 4.70 -18.18
C PRO A 126 -5.38 3.72 -19.36
N VAL A 127 -6.53 3.46 -20.00
CA VAL A 127 -6.64 2.49 -21.11
C VAL A 127 -5.63 2.75 -22.22
N TRP A 128 -5.40 4.03 -22.56
CA TRP A 128 -4.45 4.44 -23.60
C TRP A 128 -2.98 4.12 -23.26
N ALA A 129 -2.65 3.87 -21.98
CA ALA A 129 -1.32 3.55 -21.49
C ALA A 129 -1.13 2.06 -21.14
N GLN A 130 -2.17 1.21 -21.22
CA GLN A 130 -2.10 -0.15 -20.70
C GLN A 130 -1.21 -1.09 -21.54
N ASN A 131 -1.25 -0.96 -22.87
CA ASN A 131 -0.70 -1.98 -23.76
C ASN A 131 0.78 -1.78 -24.14
N ASP A 132 1.26 -0.53 -24.12
CA ASP A 132 2.65 -0.21 -24.46
C ASP A 132 3.45 0.11 -23.20
N ASN A 133 4.38 -0.78 -22.86
CA ASN A 133 5.21 -0.65 -21.67
C ASN A 133 6.10 0.60 -21.67
N GLN A 134 6.65 1.00 -22.81
CA GLN A 134 7.55 2.15 -22.87
C GLN A 134 6.76 3.45 -22.74
N ILE A 135 5.61 3.54 -23.41
CA ILE A 135 4.67 4.65 -23.26
C ILE A 135 4.20 4.73 -21.82
N ARG A 136 3.78 3.61 -21.22
CA ARG A 136 3.31 3.55 -19.83
C ARG A 136 4.34 4.09 -18.86
N LYS A 137 5.58 3.59 -18.89
CA LYS A 137 6.66 4.03 -17.97
C LYS A 137 6.95 5.51 -18.11
N THR A 138 7.11 5.99 -19.35
CA THR A 138 7.39 7.39 -19.63
C THR A 138 6.26 8.30 -19.16
N ARG A 139 5.01 7.87 -19.37
CA ARG A 139 3.82 8.64 -19.02
C ARG A 139 3.51 8.60 -17.54
N LEU A 140 3.83 7.51 -16.86
CA LEU A 140 3.73 7.38 -15.42
C LEU A 140 4.64 8.38 -14.71
N LEU A 141 5.91 8.48 -15.12
CA LEU A 141 6.82 9.49 -14.57
C LEU A 141 6.32 10.92 -14.83
N LYS A 142 5.76 11.19 -16.02
CA LYS A 142 5.13 12.48 -16.33
C LYS A 142 3.91 12.75 -15.45
N PHE A 143 3.07 11.75 -15.22
CA PHE A 143 1.91 11.84 -14.35
C PHE A 143 2.33 12.15 -12.90
N ILE A 144 3.29 11.41 -12.36
CA ILE A 144 3.85 11.64 -11.02
C ILE A 144 4.40 13.08 -10.93
N ASN A 145 5.18 13.52 -11.92
CA ASN A 145 5.68 14.89 -11.98
C ASN A 145 4.53 15.91 -11.89
N THR A 146 3.49 15.75 -12.72
CA THR A 146 2.34 16.66 -12.75
C THR A 146 1.62 16.71 -11.40
N VAL A 147 1.40 15.56 -10.74
CA VAL A 147 0.74 15.50 -9.43
C VAL A 147 1.58 16.17 -8.35
N VAL A 148 2.88 15.86 -8.29
CA VAL A 148 3.75 16.43 -7.24
C VAL A 148 3.93 17.93 -7.45
N GLU A 149 4.17 18.38 -8.68
CA GLU A 149 4.25 19.82 -8.99
C GLU A 149 2.97 20.57 -8.60
N ARG A 150 1.81 19.95 -8.83
CA ARG A 150 0.51 20.55 -8.47
C ARG A 150 0.33 20.70 -6.96
N TYR A 151 0.67 19.67 -6.17
CA TYR A 151 0.32 19.64 -4.74
C TYR A 151 1.51 19.80 -3.77
N LYS A 152 2.75 19.99 -4.24
CA LYS A 152 3.92 20.24 -3.36
C LYS A 152 3.79 21.50 -2.49
N ASN A 153 2.84 22.38 -2.77
CA ASN A 153 2.54 23.55 -1.95
C ASN A 153 1.19 23.45 -1.21
N GLU A 154 0.49 22.32 -1.31
CA GLU A 154 -0.76 22.10 -0.60
C GLU A 154 -0.48 21.83 0.89
N PRO A 155 -0.89 22.72 1.82
CA PRO A 155 -0.61 22.56 3.24
C PRO A 155 -1.26 21.33 3.86
N ALA A 156 -2.40 20.84 3.34
CA ALA A 156 -3.03 19.64 3.88
C ALA A 156 -2.22 18.35 3.61
N VAL A 157 -1.35 18.34 2.60
CA VAL A 157 -0.52 17.17 2.27
C VAL A 157 0.68 17.13 3.22
N GLU A 158 0.78 16.09 4.04
CA GLU A 158 1.87 15.88 5.00
C GLU A 158 2.92 14.87 4.48
N PHE A 159 2.45 13.84 3.77
CA PHE A 159 3.31 12.79 3.24
C PHE A 159 2.94 12.45 1.80
N TRP A 160 3.97 12.09 1.03
CA TRP A 160 3.81 11.39 -0.23
C TRP A 160 3.91 9.89 0.02
N GLN A 161 2.93 9.11 -0.45
CA GLN A 161 3.12 7.67 -0.60
C GLN A 161 3.37 7.35 -2.07
N VAL A 162 4.47 6.66 -2.38
CA VAL A 162 4.80 6.25 -3.75
C VAL A 162 4.45 4.78 -3.93
N GLU A 163 3.57 4.52 -4.89
CA GLU A 163 2.97 3.21 -5.15
C GLU A 163 2.21 2.63 -3.92
N ASN A 164 1.56 1.48 -4.11
CA ASN A 164 0.90 0.72 -3.05
C ASN A 164 1.45 -0.70 -3.04
N GLU A 165 2.20 -1.04 -1.99
CA GLU A 165 2.80 -2.37 -1.80
C GLU A 165 3.48 -2.88 -3.09
N PRO A 166 4.48 -2.17 -3.64
CA PRO A 166 5.01 -2.45 -4.98
C PRO A 166 5.61 -3.87 -5.09
N PHE A 167 6.06 -4.46 -3.98
CA PHE A 167 6.59 -5.82 -3.94
C PHE A 167 5.52 -6.92 -3.81
N LEU A 168 4.26 -6.56 -3.57
CA LEU A 168 3.15 -7.50 -3.55
C LEU A 168 2.57 -7.71 -4.96
N LYS A 169 2.58 -8.97 -5.43
CA LYS A 169 1.96 -9.39 -6.69
C LYS A 169 0.45 -9.58 -6.52
N PHE A 170 -0.30 -8.48 -6.48
CA PHE A 170 -1.75 -8.47 -6.29
C PHE A 170 -2.43 -7.39 -7.14
N GLY A 171 -3.64 -7.67 -7.61
CA GLY A 171 -4.42 -6.81 -8.50
C GLY A 171 -4.15 -7.04 -9.99
N ILE A 172 -4.75 -6.19 -10.84
CA ILE A 172 -4.55 -6.20 -12.30
C ILE A 172 -3.43 -5.22 -12.61
N CYS A 173 -2.20 -5.69 -12.44
CA CYS A 173 -1.00 -4.86 -12.50
C CYS A 173 0.04 -5.41 -13.46
N PRO A 174 0.83 -4.54 -14.14
CA PRO A 174 2.04 -4.97 -14.82
C PRO A 174 3.04 -5.57 -13.82
N PRO A 175 3.98 -6.41 -14.27
CA PRO A 175 5.07 -6.88 -13.41
C PRO A 175 5.84 -5.72 -12.78
N LEU A 176 6.28 -5.90 -11.54
CA LEU A 176 7.13 -4.94 -10.84
C LEU A 176 8.40 -4.66 -11.65
N ASP A 177 8.70 -3.37 -11.83
CA ASP A 177 9.96 -2.87 -12.31
C ASP A 177 10.61 -2.04 -11.19
N VAL A 178 11.66 -2.59 -10.59
CA VAL A 178 12.35 -1.98 -9.44
C VAL A 178 13.06 -0.69 -9.84
N GLN A 179 13.59 -0.61 -11.07
CA GLN A 179 14.30 0.59 -11.55
C GLN A 179 13.31 1.72 -11.81
N LEU A 180 12.12 1.38 -12.31
CA LEU A 180 11.02 2.34 -12.42
C LEU A 180 10.62 2.85 -11.03
N LEU A 181 10.39 1.96 -10.07
CA LEU A 181 10.07 2.36 -8.68
C LEU A 181 11.13 3.30 -8.09
N ASP A 182 12.41 2.97 -8.26
CA ASP A 182 13.51 3.81 -7.80
C ASP A 182 13.49 5.20 -8.48
N SER A 183 13.10 5.25 -9.76
CA SER A 183 12.93 6.50 -10.52
C SER A 183 11.73 7.31 -10.04
N GLU A 184 10.61 6.67 -9.72
CA GLU A 184 9.40 7.30 -9.17
C GLU A 184 9.68 7.96 -7.82
N ILE A 185 10.30 7.21 -6.89
CA ILE A 185 10.69 7.70 -5.57
C ILE A 185 11.71 8.84 -5.69
N GLY A 186 12.72 8.66 -6.55
CA GLY A 186 13.74 9.69 -6.82
C GLY A 186 13.13 10.98 -7.37
N LEU A 187 12.16 10.87 -8.27
CA LEU A 187 11.45 12.02 -8.84
C LEU A 187 10.63 12.76 -7.79
N VAL A 188 9.83 12.07 -6.97
CA VAL A 188 9.06 12.71 -5.89
C VAL A 188 10.01 13.45 -4.93
N ARG A 189 11.11 12.80 -4.54
CA ARG A 189 12.12 13.39 -3.64
C ARG A 189 12.78 14.63 -4.23
N LEU A 190 13.02 14.65 -5.54
CA LEU A 190 13.58 15.80 -6.24
C LEU A 190 12.60 16.99 -6.29
N LEU A 191 11.32 16.72 -6.58
CA LEU A 191 10.31 17.76 -6.78
C LEU A 191 9.82 18.38 -5.44
N ASP A 192 9.79 17.59 -4.36
CA ASP A 192 9.40 18.04 -3.03
C ASP A 192 10.30 17.46 -1.93
N PRO A 193 11.53 18.00 -1.76
CA PRO A 193 12.50 17.47 -0.79
C PRO A 193 12.12 17.72 0.68
N ARG A 194 11.07 18.51 0.96
CA ARG A 194 10.67 18.87 2.32
C ARG A 194 9.80 17.80 2.98
N ARG A 195 9.05 17.03 2.18
CA ARG A 195 8.13 16.02 2.69
C ARG A 195 8.76 14.64 2.68
N LYS A 196 8.41 13.85 3.70
CA LYS A 196 8.84 12.45 3.80
C LYS A 196 8.07 11.59 2.82
N ILE A 197 8.75 10.59 2.26
CA ILE A 197 8.16 9.59 1.37
C ILE A 197 7.87 8.31 2.13
N ILE A 198 6.63 7.83 1.97
CA ILE A 198 6.15 6.54 2.44
C ILE A 198 6.26 5.52 1.31
N VAL A 199 6.82 4.36 1.61
CA VAL A 199 6.63 3.14 0.80
C VAL A 199 6.00 2.09 1.69
N THR A 200 4.99 1.41 1.15
CA THR A 200 4.26 0.37 1.87
C THR A 200 4.64 -1.02 1.40
N ASP A 201 4.39 -2.04 2.22
CA ASP A 201 4.50 -3.44 1.80
C ASP A 201 3.58 -4.37 2.61
N SER A 202 3.32 -5.54 2.05
CA SER A 202 2.42 -6.53 2.64
C SER A 202 2.88 -6.96 4.03
N GLY A 203 1.95 -6.93 4.98
CA GLY A 203 2.17 -7.41 6.33
C GLY A 203 2.54 -8.88 6.36
N GLU A 204 1.73 -9.72 5.74
CA GLU A 204 1.82 -11.17 5.87
C GLU A 204 2.71 -11.81 4.79
N LEU A 205 2.94 -11.14 3.66
CA LEU A 205 3.52 -11.75 2.46
C LEU A 205 4.90 -11.19 2.05
N SER A 206 5.46 -10.23 2.79
CA SER A 206 6.77 -9.63 2.51
C SER A 206 7.73 -9.71 3.70
N LEU A 207 9.04 -9.59 3.48
CA LEU A 207 10.07 -9.38 4.51
C LEU A 207 10.36 -7.89 4.78
N TRP A 208 9.71 -6.97 4.06
CA TRP A 208 9.81 -5.50 4.18
C TRP A 208 11.13 -4.85 3.80
N ILE A 209 12.25 -5.58 3.79
CA ILE A 209 13.61 -5.04 3.53
C ILE A 209 13.66 -4.17 2.27
N GLU A 210 13.08 -4.65 1.17
CA GLU A 210 13.13 -3.96 -0.12
C GLU A 210 12.32 -2.66 -0.15
N ALA A 211 11.16 -2.63 0.52
CA ALA A 211 10.36 -1.42 0.64
C ALA A 211 10.96 -0.44 1.66
N ALA A 212 11.33 -0.94 2.84
CA ALA A 212 11.81 -0.13 3.95
C ALA A 212 13.10 0.63 3.62
N LYS A 213 14.04 0.03 2.89
CA LYS A 213 15.30 0.71 2.51
C LYS A 213 15.13 1.88 1.53
N ARG A 214 13.95 2.03 0.91
CA ARG A 214 13.64 3.06 -0.09
C ARG A 214 12.84 4.25 0.45
N ALA A 215 12.29 4.12 1.65
CA ALA A 215 11.36 5.08 2.24
C ALA A 215 12.00 5.87 3.38
N ASP A 216 11.49 7.09 3.61
CA ASP A 216 11.73 7.83 4.86
C ASP A 216 10.84 7.29 5.98
N VAL A 217 9.67 6.76 5.62
CA VAL A 217 8.69 6.14 6.51
C VAL A 217 8.20 4.83 5.88
N PHE A 218 8.38 3.71 6.58
CA PHE A 218 7.83 2.44 6.14
C PHE A 218 6.39 2.25 6.65
N GLY A 219 5.48 1.88 5.76
CA GLY A 219 4.12 1.46 6.12
C GLY A 219 3.88 -0.02 5.83
N THR A 220 3.02 -0.67 6.59
CA THR A 220 2.63 -2.06 6.32
C THR A 220 1.15 -2.28 6.53
N THR A 221 0.61 -3.30 5.87
CA THR A 221 -0.77 -3.75 6.06
C THR A 221 -0.85 -4.81 7.15
N MET A 222 -2.07 -5.06 7.61
CA MET A 222 -2.37 -6.19 8.49
C MET A 222 -3.78 -6.67 8.19
N TYR A 223 -3.90 -7.90 7.71
CA TYR A 223 -5.16 -8.60 7.55
C TYR A 223 -5.19 -9.76 8.51
N ARG A 224 -6.14 -9.76 9.46
CA ARG A 224 -6.32 -10.90 10.38
C ARG A 224 -7.15 -12.01 9.75
N THR A 225 -8.13 -11.62 8.95
CA THR A 225 -9.07 -12.51 8.28
C THR A 225 -9.11 -12.15 6.81
N ILE A 226 -8.95 -13.14 5.95
CA ILE A 226 -9.08 -13.00 4.50
C ILE A 226 -10.19 -13.92 3.99
N TRP A 227 -10.73 -13.60 2.84
CA TRP A 227 -11.56 -14.50 2.07
C TRP A 227 -10.78 -14.97 0.85
N LYS A 228 -10.83 -16.27 0.56
CA LYS A 228 -10.21 -16.87 -0.63
C LYS A 228 -11.21 -17.79 -1.31
N GLU A 229 -11.35 -17.62 -2.63
CA GLU A 229 -12.19 -18.50 -3.45
C GLU A 229 -11.78 -19.97 -3.26
N GLY A 230 -12.77 -20.85 -3.09
CA GLY A 230 -12.57 -22.29 -2.82
C GLY A 230 -12.19 -22.65 -1.38
N VAL A 231 -11.77 -21.70 -0.54
CA VAL A 231 -11.43 -21.95 0.88
C VAL A 231 -12.44 -21.28 1.83
N GLY A 232 -12.96 -20.11 1.45
CA GLY A 232 -13.81 -19.28 2.32
C GLY A 232 -12.98 -18.35 3.21
N TYR A 233 -13.50 -18.05 4.39
CA TYR A 233 -12.82 -17.20 5.37
C TYR A 233 -11.69 -17.95 6.07
N PHE A 234 -10.52 -17.32 6.12
CA PHE A 234 -9.34 -17.86 6.77
C PHE A 234 -8.71 -16.81 7.69
N ASN A 235 -8.43 -17.21 8.93
CA ASN A 235 -7.70 -16.38 9.89
C ASN A 235 -6.21 -16.71 9.81
N TYR A 236 -5.39 -15.70 9.58
CA TYR A 236 -3.94 -15.88 9.59
C TYR A 236 -3.48 -16.34 10.98
N PRO A 237 -2.71 -17.44 11.08
CA PRO A 237 -2.28 -18.00 12.36
C PRO A 237 -1.02 -17.30 12.91
N ILE A 238 -0.89 -15.99 12.68
CA ILE A 238 0.27 -15.19 13.06
C ILE A 238 -0.14 -14.07 14.01
N GLY A 239 0.53 -14.02 15.16
CA GLY A 239 0.33 -12.99 16.16
C GLY A 239 1.31 -11.81 16.01
N PRO A 240 1.25 -10.85 16.94
CA PRO A 240 1.99 -9.59 16.83
C PRO A 240 3.51 -9.75 16.76
N ARG A 241 4.09 -10.79 17.37
CA ARG A 241 5.55 -11.01 17.36
C ARG A 241 6.10 -11.30 15.96
N PHE A 242 5.26 -11.79 15.05
CA PHE A 242 5.62 -11.93 13.64
C PHE A 242 6.03 -10.58 13.04
N PHE A 243 5.25 -9.53 13.30
CA PHE A 243 5.51 -8.18 12.81
C PHE A 243 6.70 -7.53 13.52
N HIS A 244 6.86 -7.76 14.83
CA HIS A 244 8.01 -7.25 15.58
C HIS A 244 9.35 -7.83 15.13
N LEU A 245 9.39 -9.11 14.73
CA LEU A 245 10.63 -9.74 14.26
C LEU A 245 11.13 -9.15 12.93
N LYS A 246 10.21 -8.60 12.13
CA LYS A 246 10.51 -8.04 10.81
C LYS A 246 10.92 -6.55 10.86
N LYS A 247 10.71 -5.89 12.00
CA LYS A 247 11.14 -4.51 12.25
C LYS A 247 12.63 -4.49 12.59
#